data_AF-A0A5D8YH32-F1
#
_entry.id   AF-A0A5D8YH32-F1
#
_cell.length_a   1.000
_cell.length_b   1.000
_cell.length_c   1.000
_cell.angle_alpha   90.00
_cell.angle_beta   90.00
_cell.angle_gamma   90.00
#
_symmetry.space_group_name_H-M   'P 1'
#
loop_
_entity.id
_entity.type
_entity.pdbx_description
1 polymer ?
#
loop_
_entity_poly.entity_id
_entity_poly.type
_entity_poly.pdbx_seq_one_letter_code
_entity_poly.pdbx_strand_id
1 'polypeptide(L)'
;MNKNIKWVLGLIVVFNTWSCSKELKTEYPNFKVSVADTIVKAGEPVVFNFEGNPDIITFYSGEFGNDYGYMDKDSIVALKQLNLSFQNQVRSQGGTEPLCQADQFHVLITNNLNLVGASKEDSVQRIKDAVWKDLTAKFTWSPLTCSSTNPYISSGTANIADSVEKNKQTYIAFRYTNRPNNNTVGKSSIWRFQALTLTAVTELGSSLLMNQGNAGWQPVYEGGIELWNPTPFSIASTTSYAVTMRGPRTTTETYQMWCISKPFIITDTNLGKNPGIGIKSYTDVPLKSYSYIFTTAGTYNVVFLAINANKDSKQESVHQLRIVVKP
;
A
#
# COMPACT_ATOMS: atom_id res chain seq x y z
N MET A 1 -35.37 6.44 80.51
CA MET A 1 -34.88 6.55 79.11
C MET A 1 -35.79 5.70 78.23
N ASN A 2 -36.92 6.27 77.78
CA ASN A 2 -38.04 5.50 77.24
C ASN A 2 -37.69 4.90 75.87
N LYS A 3 -37.80 3.57 75.78
CA LYS A 3 -37.59 2.72 74.59
C LYS A 3 -38.38 3.15 73.34
N ASN A 4 -39.28 4.12 73.46
CA ASN A 4 -40.18 4.57 72.40
C ASN A 4 -39.60 5.72 71.54
N ILE A 5 -38.48 6.35 71.93
CA ILE A 5 -37.83 7.41 71.13
C ILE A 5 -36.87 6.85 70.07
N LYS A 6 -36.29 5.66 70.29
CA LYS A 6 -35.40 5.02 69.30
C LYS A 6 -36.14 4.55 68.04
N TRP A 7 -37.42 4.23 68.14
CA TRP A 7 -38.24 3.79 67.01
C TRP A 7 -38.75 4.96 66.14
N VAL A 8 -38.93 6.15 66.72
CA VAL A 8 -39.39 7.34 65.97
C VAL A 8 -38.25 7.96 65.15
N LEU A 9 -37.01 7.93 65.64
CA LEU A 9 -35.82 8.35 64.87
C LEU A 9 -35.42 7.35 63.77
N GLY A 10 -35.69 6.05 63.97
CA GLY A 10 -35.47 5.03 62.92
C GLY A 10 -36.44 5.13 61.75
N LEU A 11 -37.68 5.58 61.99
CA LEU A 11 -38.72 5.73 60.96
C LEU A 11 -38.55 6.97 60.08
N ILE A 12 -37.88 8.03 60.57
CA ILE A 12 -37.63 9.26 59.80
C ILE A 12 -36.40 9.12 58.86
N VAL A 13 -35.46 8.22 59.19
CA VAL A 13 -34.29 7.94 58.33
C VAL A 13 -34.64 7.05 57.13
N VAL A 14 -35.68 6.20 57.24
CA VAL A 14 -36.09 5.29 56.15
C VAL A 14 -36.92 5.98 55.06
N PHE A 15 -37.49 7.16 55.31
CA PHE A 15 -38.22 7.92 54.29
C PHE A 15 -37.35 8.78 53.36
N ASN A 16 -36.03 8.86 53.59
CA ASN A 16 -35.12 9.67 52.76
C ASN A 16 -34.37 8.89 51.67
N THR A 17 -34.60 7.57 51.53
CA THR A 17 -33.91 6.76 50.51
C THR A 17 -34.78 6.37 49.32
N TRP A 18 -36.01 6.87 49.23
CA TRP A 18 -36.75 6.90 47.97
C TRP A 18 -36.28 8.06 47.09
N SER A 19 -34.99 8.04 46.73
CA SER A 19 -34.57 8.69 45.51
C SER A 19 -35.13 7.85 44.37
N CYS A 20 -36.30 8.26 43.88
CA CYS A 20 -36.88 7.72 42.67
C CYS A 20 -35.92 8.04 41.53
N SER A 21 -34.99 7.13 41.22
CA SER A 21 -34.25 7.17 39.96
C SER A 21 -35.27 6.90 38.86
N LYS A 22 -36.00 7.94 38.44
CA LYS A 22 -36.75 7.90 37.19
C LYS A 22 -35.71 7.79 36.09
N GLU A 23 -35.34 6.57 35.74
CA GLU A 23 -34.64 6.31 34.48
C GLU A 23 -35.51 6.86 33.37
N LEU A 24 -35.07 7.96 32.77
CA LEU A 24 -35.73 8.51 31.60
C LEU A 24 -35.41 7.54 30.46
N LYS A 25 -36.37 6.71 30.08
CA LYS A 25 -36.24 5.85 28.90
C LYS A 25 -36.17 6.76 27.66
N THR A 26 -35.08 6.67 26.92
CA THR A 26 -34.95 7.32 25.62
C THR A 26 -35.81 6.58 24.60
N GLU A 27 -36.61 7.31 23.84
CA GLU A 27 -37.41 6.76 22.76
C GLU A 27 -36.56 6.50 21.52
N TYR A 28 -36.90 5.44 20.76
CA TYR A 28 -36.29 5.20 19.47
C TYR A 28 -36.54 6.39 18.53
N PRO A 29 -35.52 6.84 17.77
CA PRO A 29 -35.71 7.93 16.83
C PRO A 29 -36.73 7.54 15.75
N ASN A 30 -37.88 8.20 15.73
CA ASN A 30 -38.80 8.12 14.61
C ASN A 30 -38.23 8.98 13.48
N PHE A 31 -37.38 8.38 12.65
CA PHE A 31 -36.68 9.03 11.56
C PHE A 31 -36.90 8.25 10.27
N LYS A 32 -37.10 8.96 9.16
CA LYS A 32 -37.12 8.36 7.82
C LYS A 32 -36.36 9.23 6.86
N VAL A 33 -35.69 8.57 5.91
CA VAL A 33 -34.96 9.22 4.83
C VAL A 33 -35.55 8.80 3.51
N SER A 34 -35.78 9.76 2.62
CA SER A 34 -36.20 9.52 1.25
C SER A 34 -35.35 10.34 0.28
N VAL A 35 -35.25 9.88 -0.96
CA VAL A 35 -34.55 10.57 -2.06
C VAL A 35 -35.43 10.48 -3.31
N ALA A 36 -35.38 11.50 -4.16
CA ALA A 36 -36.22 11.55 -5.36
C ALA A 36 -35.84 10.46 -6.38
N ASP A 37 -34.53 10.25 -6.59
CA ASP A 37 -34.00 9.19 -7.42
C ASP A 37 -32.77 8.56 -6.75
N THR A 38 -32.60 7.26 -6.95
CA THR A 38 -31.41 6.51 -6.52
C THR A 38 -30.34 6.47 -7.59
N ILE A 39 -30.66 6.88 -8.82
CA ILE A 39 -29.72 7.02 -9.94
C ILE A 39 -29.50 8.51 -10.20
N VAL A 40 -28.28 8.98 -10.02
CA VAL A 40 -27.92 10.41 -10.08
C VAL A 40 -26.68 10.62 -10.94
N LYS A 41 -26.32 11.88 -11.22
CA LYS A 41 -25.13 12.23 -12.00
C LYS A 41 -24.02 12.79 -11.12
N ALA A 42 -22.77 12.46 -11.45
CA ALA A 42 -21.60 13.02 -10.79
C ALA A 42 -21.57 14.54 -10.96
N GLY A 43 -21.26 15.25 -9.87
CA GLY A 43 -21.23 16.72 -9.81
C GLY A 43 -22.59 17.37 -9.57
N GLU A 44 -23.70 16.63 -9.57
CA GLU A 44 -25.03 17.15 -9.27
C GLU A 44 -25.43 16.89 -7.80
N PRO A 45 -26.17 17.82 -7.17
CA PRO A 45 -26.61 17.66 -5.78
C PRO A 45 -27.72 16.61 -5.65
N VAL A 46 -27.52 15.68 -4.71
CA VAL A 46 -28.52 14.72 -4.27
C VAL A 46 -29.15 15.23 -2.98
N VAL A 47 -30.47 15.43 -2.99
CA VAL A 47 -31.22 15.92 -1.83
C VAL A 47 -31.92 14.75 -1.13
N PHE A 48 -31.52 14.52 0.12
CA PHE A 48 -32.16 13.58 1.03
C PHE A 48 -33.19 14.32 1.88
N ASN A 49 -34.44 13.88 1.87
CA ASN A 49 -35.53 14.46 2.65
C ASN A 49 -35.77 13.64 3.92
N PHE A 50 -36.05 14.34 5.01
CA PHE A 50 -36.18 13.77 6.34
C PHE A 50 -37.58 13.94 6.92
N GLU A 51 -38.13 12.85 7.44
CA GLU A 51 -39.29 12.86 8.32
C GLU A 51 -38.85 12.50 9.74
N GLY A 52 -39.50 13.10 10.74
CA GLY A 52 -39.12 12.96 12.13
C GLY A 52 -38.32 14.13 12.69
N ASN A 53 -37.84 13.96 13.91
CA ASN A 53 -36.97 14.92 14.59
C ASN A 53 -36.04 14.20 15.59
N PRO A 54 -35.10 13.39 15.11
CA PRO A 54 -34.09 12.78 15.99
C PRO A 54 -33.19 13.87 16.60
N ASP A 55 -32.61 13.61 17.77
CA ASP A 55 -31.74 14.58 18.44
C ASP A 55 -30.48 14.86 17.62
N ILE A 56 -29.80 13.80 17.17
CA ILE A 56 -28.55 13.87 16.42
C ILE A 56 -28.71 13.10 15.12
N ILE A 57 -28.14 13.63 14.03
CA ILE A 57 -28.04 12.93 12.75
C ILE A 57 -26.59 12.97 12.28
N THR A 58 -26.01 11.79 12.04
CA THR A 58 -24.70 11.62 11.43
C THR A 58 -24.86 11.03 10.03
N PHE A 59 -24.18 11.63 9.06
CA PHE A 59 -24.19 11.25 7.65
C PHE A 59 -22.91 10.53 7.25
N TYR A 60 -23.05 9.47 6.47
CA TYR A 60 -22.00 8.73 5.82
C TYR A 60 -22.32 8.65 4.33
N SER A 61 -21.44 9.18 3.47
CA SER A 61 -21.67 9.15 2.02
C SER A 61 -21.46 7.77 1.42
N GLY A 62 -20.73 6.88 2.10
CA GLY A 62 -20.31 5.58 1.57
C GLY A 62 -19.08 5.68 0.64
N GLU A 63 -18.50 6.87 0.49
CA GLU A 63 -17.22 7.04 -0.18
C GLU A 63 -16.07 6.57 0.70
N PHE A 64 -14.90 6.37 0.07
CA PHE A 64 -13.68 6.06 0.80
C PHE A 64 -13.39 7.16 1.84
N GLY A 65 -13.16 6.75 3.09
CA GLY A 65 -12.98 7.68 4.22
C GLY A 65 -14.29 8.19 4.84
N ASN A 66 -15.45 7.94 4.24
CA ASN A 66 -16.77 8.28 4.79
C ASN A 66 -17.79 7.12 4.73
N ASP A 67 -17.34 5.90 5.03
CA ASP A 67 -18.16 4.70 5.08
C ASP A 67 -18.57 4.37 6.54
N TYR A 68 -19.87 4.10 6.75
CA TYR A 68 -20.47 3.74 8.04
C TYR A 68 -19.84 2.47 8.63
N GLY A 69 -19.39 1.54 7.80
CA GLY A 69 -18.74 0.32 8.23
C GLY A 69 -17.45 0.56 9.04
N TYR A 70 -16.88 1.77 9.01
CA TYR A 70 -15.69 2.14 9.78
C TYR A 70 -15.99 3.11 10.93
N MET A 71 -17.25 3.16 11.39
CA MET A 71 -17.65 4.01 12.52
C MET A 71 -16.95 3.62 13.83
N ASP A 72 -16.84 2.32 14.09
CA ASP A 72 -16.30 1.77 15.33
C ASP A 72 -14.96 1.03 15.15
N LYS A 73 -14.52 0.83 13.91
CA LYS A 73 -13.24 0.19 13.54
C LYS A 73 -12.41 1.03 12.57
N ASP A 74 -11.12 0.75 12.57
CA ASP A 74 -10.14 1.46 11.75
C ASP A 74 -10.29 1.19 10.25
N SER A 75 -10.20 2.25 9.45
CA SER A 75 -10.12 2.17 8.00
C SER A 75 -8.68 2.02 7.54
N ILE A 76 -8.42 0.96 6.77
CA ILE A 76 -7.08 0.60 6.30
C ILE A 76 -6.99 0.79 4.80
N VAL A 77 -6.06 1.65 4.36
CA VAL A 77 -5.68 1.77 2.95
C VAL A 77 -4.80 0.59 2.59
N ALA A 78 -5.39 -0.42 1.93
CA ALA A 78 -4.67 -1.58 1.46
C ALA A 78 -3.94 -1.30 0.12
N LEU A 79 -2.77 -1.91 -0.03
CA LEU A 79 -2.07 -2.00 -1.32
C LEU A 79 -2.89 -2.84 -2.30
N LYS A 80 -3.24 -2.28 -3.46
CA LYS A 80 -3.86 -3.01 -4.58
C LYS A 80 -2.83 -3.62 -5.51
N GLN A 81 -1.84 -2.83 -5.90
CA GLN A 81 -0.77 -3.25 -6.80
C GLN A 81 0.56 -2.67 -6.36
N LEU A 82 1.62 -3.40 -6.65
CA LEU A 82 2.99 -2.92 -6.54
C LEU A 82 3.66 -3.13 -7.89
N ASN A 83 3.74 -2.07 -8.67
CA ASN A 83 4.13 -2.14 -10.08
C ASN A 83 5.61 -1.80 -10.25
N LEU A 84 6.39 -2.77 -10.75
CA LEU A 84 7.80 -2.62 -11.09
C LEU A 84 7.96 -2.52 -12.62
N SER A 85 8.76 -1.59 -13.08
CA SER A 85 9.13 -1.40 -14.49
C SER A 85 10.54 -0.83 -14.60
N PHE A 86 11.23 -1.12 -15.70
CA PHE A 86 12.56 -0.59 -16.03
C PHE A 86 12.83 -0.70 -17.53
N GLN A 87 13.96 -0.16 -17.98
CA GLN A 87 14.52 -0.45 -19.31
C GLN A 87 15.77 -1.29 -19.18
N ASN A 88 16.02 -2.18 -20.13
CA ASN A 88 17.20 -3.02 -20.15
C ASN A 88 17.88 -3.05 -21.53
N GLN A 89 19.16 -3.39 -21.52
CA GLN A 89 20.02 -3.47 -22.71
C GLN A 89 21.14 -4.47 -22.46
N VAL A 90 21.40 -5.31 -23.45
CA VAL A 90 22.58 -6.17 -23.50
C VAL A 90 23.51 -5.72 -24.61
N ARG A 91 24.82 -5.63 -24.34
CA ARG A 91 25.86 -5.35 -25.33
C ARG A 91 26.95 -6.41 -25.29
N SER A 92 27.55 -6.73 -26.42
CA SER A 92 28.74 -7.60 -26.46
C SER A 92 29.94 -6.92 -25.78
N GLN A 93 30.73 -7.68 -25.01
CA GLN A 93 32.07 -7.26 -24.64
C GLN A 93 33.11 -7.62 -25.70
N GLY A 94 32.82 -8.55 -26.61
CA GLY A 94 33.74 -8.99 -27.66
C GLY A 94 33.22 -10.28 -28.31
N GLY A 95 33.67 -10.55 -29.54
CA GLY A 95 33.15 -11.65 -30.36
C GLY A 95 31.85 -11.29 -31.09
N THR A 96 31.55 -12.04 -32.15
CA THR A 96 30.29 -11.99 -32.91
C THR A 96 29.34 -13.09 -32.44
N GLU A 97 28.06 -12.97 -32.76
CA GLU A 97 27.04 -14.01 -32.51
C GLU A 97 27.54 -15.41 -32.95
N PRO A 98 27.34 -16.49 -32.16
CA PRO A 98 26.62 -16.61 -30.88
C PRO A 98 27.50 -16.52 -29.63
N LEU A 99 28.50 -15.64 -29.59
CA LEU A 99 29.46 -15.58 -28.48
C LEU A 99 28.96 -14.87 -27.21
N CYS A 100 27.67 -14.69 -26.98
CA CYS A 100 27.15 -14.13 -25.72
C CYS A 100 26.52 -15.20 -24.86
N GLN A 101 26.74 -15.09 -23.55
CA GLN A 101 26.10 -15.99 -22.58
C GLN A 101 24.60 -15.72 -22.48
N ALA A 102 23.79 -16.71 -22.85
CA ALA A 102 22.36 -16.75 -22.54
C ALA A 102 22.13 -16.80 -21.03
N ASP A 103 20.94 -16.43 -20.53
CA ASP A 103 20.60 -16.61 -19.11
C ASP A 103 21.65 -16.05 -18.12
N GLN A 104 22.17 -14.86 -18.44
CA GLN A 104 23.22 -14.20 -17.66
C GLN A 104 22.65 -13.19 -16.65
N PHE A 105 21.41 -12.76 -16.82
CA PHE A 105 20.88 -11.61 -16.11
C PHE A 105 19.46 -11.85 -15.61
N HIS A 106 19.26 -11.67 -14.31
CA HIS A 106 18.02 -12.02 -13.60
C HIS A 106 17.56 -10.87 -12.69
N VAL A 107 16.25 -10.71 -12.51
CA VAL A 107 15.65 -9.83 -11.50
C VAL A 107 15.07 -10.66 -10.39
N LEU A 108 15.49 -10.36 -9.16
CA LEU A 108 15.15 -11.13 -7.98
C LEU A 108 14.61 -10.19 -6.90
N ILE A 109 13.79 -10.74 -6.00
CA ILE A 109 13.26 -10.02 -4.84
C ILE A 109 13.34 -10.88 -3.60
N THR A 110 13.61 -10.25 -2.45
CA THR A 110 13.65 -10.95 -1.16
C THR A 110 13.13 -10.08 -0.02
N ASN A 111 12.45 -10.71 0.93
CA ASN A 111 12.06 -10.16 2.23
C ASN A 111 12.94 -10.73 3.37
N ASN A 112 13.97 -11.50 3.02
CA ASN A 112 14.81 -12.27 3.93
C ASN A 112 16.29 -11.90 3.70
N LEU A 113 16.60 -10.62 3.88
CA LEU A 113 17.98 -10.14 3.76
C LEU A 113 18.21 -9.01 4.76
N ASN A 114 19.34 -9.05 5.46
CA ASN A 114 19.79 -7.96 6.32
C ASN A 114 21.27 -7.67 6.06
N LEU A 115 21.55 -6.53 5.45
CA LEU A 115 22.91 -6.07 5.15
C LEU A 115 23.43 -5.01 6.14
N VAL A 116 22.68 -4.68 7.19
CA VAL A 116 23.10 -3.69 8.18
C VAL A 116 24.36 -4.18 8.90
N GLY A 117 25.40 -3.34 8.89
CA GLY A 117 26.68 -3.60 9.56
C GLY A 117 27.49 -4.76 8.97
N ALA A 118 27.12 -5.30 7.81
CA ALA A 118 27.85 -6.40 7.18
C ALA A 118 29.18 -5.91 6.59
N SER A 119 30.25 -6.69 6.76
CA SER A 119 31.46 -6.55 5.94
C SER A 119 31.16 -6.92 4.48
N LYS A 120 32.12 -6.73 3.57
CA LYS A 120 31.95 -7.13 2.17
C LYS A 120 31.80 -8.64 2.05
N GLU A 121 32.60 -9.38 2.80
CA GLU A 121 32.63 -10.84 2.85
C GLU A 121 31.33 -11.39 3.43
N ASP A 122 30.86 -10.83 4.56
CA ASP A 122 29.58 -11.21 5.15
C ASP A 122 28.41 -10.90 4.22
N SER A 123 28.48 -9.79 3.46
CA SER A 123 27.43 -9.44 2.50
C SER A 123 27.27 -10.52 1.44
N VAL A 124 28.37 -11.06 0.88
CA VAL A 124 28.33 -12.15 -0.10
C VAL A 124 27.62 -13.37 0.49
N GLN A 125 28.00 -13.78 1.70
CA GLN A 125 27.41 -14.96 2.33
C GLN A 125 25.92 -14.76 2.64
N ARG A 126 25.54 -13.62 3.22
CA ARG A 126 24.14 -13.28 3.52
C ARG A 126 23.26 -13.23 2.27
N ILE A 127 23.79 -12.78 1.13
CA ILE A 127 23.06 -12.76 -0.14
C ILE A 127 22.83 -14.17 -0.67
N LYS A 128 23.81 -15.07 -0.51
CA LYS A 128 23.68 -16.48 -0.92
C LYS A 128 22.70 -17.25 -0.03
N ASP A 129 22.67 -16.94 1.26
CA ASP A 129 21.79 -17.58 2.24
C ASP A 129 20.35 -17.04 2.19
N ALA A 130 20.16 -15.85 1.61
CA ALA A 130 18.84 -15.23 1.47
C ALA A 130 17.94 -16.03 0.52
N VAL A 131 16.64 -16.05 0.84
CA VAL A 131 15.62 -16.67 -0.01
C VAL A 131 15.16 -15.68 -1.08
N TRP A 132 15.47 -15.96 -2.34
CA TRP A 132 15.12 -15.12 -3.49
C TRP A 132 13.92 -15.67 -4.26
N LYS A 133 12.95 -14.81 -4.56
CA LYS A 133 11.93 -15.06 -5.57
C LYS A 133 12.41 -14.51 -6.91
N ASP A 134 12.33 -15.34 -7.96
CA ASP A 134 12.71 -14.93 -9.31
C ASP A 134 11.56 -14.22 -10.02
N LEU A 135 11.81 -12.99 -10.48
CA LEU A 135 10.86 -12.16 -11.21
C LEU A 135 11.18 -12.08 -12.71
N THR A 136 12.26 -12.70 -13.18
CA THR A 136 12.83 -12.53 -14.52
C THR A 136 11.81 -12.81 -15.62
N ALA A 137 10.97 -13.83 -15.44
CA ALA A 137 9.93 -14.21 -16.40
C ALA A 137 8.76 -13.22 -16.49
N LYS A 138 8.61 -12.30 -15.52
CA LYS A 138 7.56 -11.26 -15.55
C LYS A 138 7.92 -10.09 -16.49
N PHE A 139 9.11 -10.08 -17.08
CA PHE A 139 9.64 -8.95 -17.83
C PHE A 139 10.08 -9.32 -19.26
N THR A 140 10.07 -8.31 -20.12
CA THR A 140 10.62 -8.39 -21.48
C THR A 140 12.10 -8.04 -21.51
N TRP A 141 12.91 -8.82 -22.24
CA TRP A 141 14.36 -8.71 -22.26
C TRP A 141 14.92 -8.34 -23.62
N SER A 142 15.98 -7.53 -23.62
CA SER A 142 16.73 -7.14 -24.80
C SER A 142 17.24 -8.40 -25.50
N PRO A 143 17.05 -8.52 -26.83
CA PRO A 143 17.45 -9.73 -27.54
C PRO A 143 18.97 -9.89 -27.48
N LEU A 144 19.41 -11.12 -27.27
CA LEU A 144 20.83 -11.45 -27.11
C LEU A 144 21.55 -11.55 -28.47
N THR A 145 21.67 -10.42 -29.16
CA THR A 145 22.23 -10.34 -30.53
C THR A 145 23.74 -10.13 -30.59
N CYS A 146 24.43 -10.10 -29.44
CA CYS A 146 25.88 -9.83 -29.38
C CYS A 146 26.35 -8.56 -30.08
N SER A 147 25.50 -7.54 -30.13
CA SER A 147 25.85 -6.25 -30.73
C SER A 147 26.40 -5.26 -29.69
N SER A 148 27.27 -4.35 -30.11
CA SER A 148 27.71 -3.21 -29.29
C SER A 148 26.72 -2.03 -29.32
N THR A 149 25.72 -2.07 -30.20
CA THR A 149 24.82 -0.95 -30.51
C THR A 149 23.35 -1.19 -30.17
N ASN A 150 23.02 -2.30 -29.49
CA ASN A 150 21.63 -2.59 -29.10
C ASN A 150 20.99 -1.42 -28.36
N PRO A 151 19.76 -0.99 -28.70
CA PRO A 151 19.06 0.05 -27.96
C PRO A 151 18.60 -0.47 -26.59
N TYR A 152 18.22 0.46 -25.71
CA TYR A 152 17.42 0.10 -24.54
C TYR A 152 16.01 -0.29 -24.98
N ILE A 153 15.44 -1.30 -24.34
CA ILE A 153 14.04 -1.67 -24.51
C ILE A 153 13.31 -1.60 -23.16
N SER A 154 11.99 -1.41 -23.21
CA SER A 154 11.13 -1.48 -22.02
C SER A 154 11.01 -2.93 -21.51
N SER A 155 11.03 -3.11 -20.20
CA SER A 155 10.73 -4.40 -19.56
C SER A 155 9.23 -4.71 -19.54
N GLY A 156 8.37 -3.72 -19.83
CA GLY A 156 6.97 -3.74 -19.44
C GLY A 156 6.79 -3.42 -17.96
N THR A 157 5.56 -3.55 -17.47
CA THR A 157 5.20 -3.32 -16.05
C THR A 157 4.66 -4.61 -15.46
N ALA A 158 5.24 -5.04 -14.34
CA ALA A 158 4.81 -6.23 -13.62
C ALA A 158 4.29 -5.86 -12.23
N ASN A 159 3.12 -6.40 -11.86
CA ASN A 159 2.66 -6.36 -10.47
C ASN A 159 3.40 -7.45 -9.67
N ILE A 160 4.10 -7.01 -8.63
CA ILE A 160 4.94 -7.83 -7.74
C ILE A 160 4.46 -7.81 -6.29
N ALA A 161 3.20 -7.41 -6.05
CA ALA A 161 2.61 -7.38 -4.70
C ALA A 161 2.58 -8.76 -4.02
N ASP A 162 2.48 -9.85 -4.78
CA ASP A 162 2.57 -11.25 -4.33
C ASP A 162 3.95 -11.64 -3.79
N SER A 163 4.95 -10.83 -4.11
CA SER A 163 6.36 -11.10 -3.85
C SER A 163 6.88 -10.32 -2.65
N VAL A 164 6.02 -9.57 -1.94
CA VAL A 164 6.39 -8.75 -0.79
C VAL A 164 5.60 -9.11 0.46
N GLU A 165 6.24 -9.02 1.61
CA GLU A 165 5.61 -9.16 2.92
C GLU A 165 5.47 -7.80 3.59
N LYS A 166 4.26 -7.48 4.08
CA LYS A 166 3.98 -6.21 4.76
C LYS A 166 4.86 -6.06 6.00
N ASN A 167 5.25 -4.82 6.29
CA ASN A 167 6.07 -4.44 7.44
C ASN A 167 7.46 -5.10 7.49
N LYS A 168 7.93 -5.71 6.40
CA LYS A 168 9.29 -6.24 6.27
C LYS A 168 10.11 -5.46 5.27
N GLN A 169 11.41 -5.35 5.55
CA GLN A 169 12.38 -4.83 4.59
C GLN A 169 12.44 -5.75 3.38
N THR A 170 12.32 -5.15 2.21
CA THR A 170 12.29 -5.85 0.93
C THR A 170 13.36 -5.27 0.03
N TYR A 171 14.10 -6.14 -0.65
CA TYR A 171 15.18 -5.77 -1.55
C TYR A 171 14.89 -6.29 -2.96
N ILE A 172 15.14 -5.46 -3.97
CA ILE A 172 15.22 -5.90 -5.36
C ILE A 172 16.70 -6.06 -5.70
N ALA A 173 17.02 -7.13 -6.43
CA ALA A 173 18.36 -7.37 -6.92
C ALA A 173 18.35 -7.69 -8.41
N PHE A 174 19.35 -7.16 -9.12
CA PHE A 174 19.74 -7.64 -10.43
C PHE A 174 20.96 -8.54 -10.26
N ARG A 175 20.83 -9.82 -10.62
CA ARG A 175 21.93 -10.79 -10.55
C ARG A 175 22.52 -10.99 -11.93
N TYR A 176 23.83 -10.80 -12.04
CA TYR A 176 24.63 -11.09 -13.21
C TYR A 176 25.51 -12.32 -12.95
N THR A 177 25.44 -13.32 -13.82
CA THR A 177 26.22 -14.56 -13.72
C THR A 177 27.23 -14.65 -14.85
N ASN A 178 28.53 -14.61 -14.54
CA ASN A 178 29.57 -14.93 -15.52
C ASN A 178 29.95 -16.40 -15.40
N ARG A 179 29.70 -17.18 -16.44
CA ARG A 179 30.20 -18.56 -16.56
C ARG A 179 31.52 -18.59 -17.32
N PRO A 180 32.23 -19.74 -17.37
CA PRO A 180 33.51 -19.84 -18.08
C PRO A 180 33.44 -19.30 -19.51
N ASN A 181 34.38 -18.45 -19.89
CA ASN A 181 34.33 -17.73 -21.17
C ASN A 181 35.00 -18.51 -22.30
N ASN A 182 34.25 -19.39 -22.95
CA ASN A 182 34.71 -20.21 -24.09
C ASN A 182 33.71 -20.17 -25.25
N ASN A 183 34.02 -20.87 -26.34
CA ASN A 183 33.19 -20.87 -27.56
C ASN A 183 31.90 -21.70 -27.41
N THR A 184 31.78 -22.52 -26.37
CA THR A 184 30.59 -23.34 -26.10
C THR A 184 29.57 -22.60 -25.24
N VAL A 185 30.03 -21.93 -24.19
CA VAL A 185 29.18 -21.21 -23.23
C VAL A 185 28.95 -19.76 -23.65
N GLY A 186 29.88 -19.17 -24.41
CA GLY A 186 29.89 -17.77 -24.78
C GLY A 186 30.76 -16.91 -23.86
N LYS A 187 30.97 -15.66 -24.28
CA LYS A 187 31.67 -14.60 -23.57
C LYS A 187 30.70 -13.78 -22.70
N SER A 188 31.25 -13.12 -21.69
CA SER A 188 30.54 -12.17 -20.86
C SER A 188 29.95 -11.03 -21.69
N SER A 189 28.73 -10.61 -21.36
CA SER A 189 28.09 -9.43 -21.95
C SER A 189 28.18 -8.24 -21.00
N ILE A 190 27.85 -7.06 -21.50
CA ILE A 190 27.53 -5.89 -20.69
C ILE A 190 26.01 -5.87 -20.54
N TRP A 191 25.52 -6.00 -19.31
CA TRP A 191 24.11 -5.81 -19.01
C TRP A 191 23.90 -4.44 -18.38
N ARG A 192 22.85 -3.75 -18.83
CA ARG A 192 22.49 -2.43 -18.36
C ARG A 192 21.01 -2.36 -18.08
N PHE A 193 20.66 -1.62 -17.03
CA PHE A 193 19.29 -1.23 -16.77
C PHE A 193 19.21 0.21 -16.31
N GLN A 194 18.08 0.85 -16.60
CA GLN A 194 17.83 2.26 -16.28
C GLN A 194 16.33 2.51 -16.16
N ALA A 195 15.96 3.74 -15.79
CA ALA A 195 14.57 4.20 -15.74
C ALA A 195 13.66 3.27 -14.89
N LEU A 196 14.21 2.66 -13.84
CA LEU A 196 13.43 1.84 -12.92
C LEU A 196 12.41 2.69 -12.16
N THR A 197 11.19 2.16 -12.01
CA THR A 197 10.13 2.69 -11.17
C THR A 197 9.45 1.57 -10.40
N LEU A 198 9.22 1.78 -9.11
CA LEU A 198 8.39 0.96 -8.24
C LEU A 198 7.26 1.84 -7.71
N THR A 199 6.03 1.54 -8.10
CA THR A 199 4.85 2.34 -7.77
C THR A 199 3.85 1.52 -6.99
N ALA A 200 3.44 2.02 -5.82
CA ALA A 200 2.32 1.47 -5.08
C ALA A 200 1.01 2.08 -5.59
N VAL A 201 -0.01 1.24 -5.75
CA VAL A 201 -1.36 1.65 -6.13
C VAL A 201 -2.30 1.26 -4.99
N THR A 202 -3.10 2.21 -4.53
CA THR A 202 -4.14 2.02 -3.50
C THR A 202 -5.46 2.63 -3.99
N GLU A 203 -6.51 2.58 -3.16
CA GLU A 203 -7.75 3.33 -3.42
C GLU A 203 -7.52 4.85 -3.52
N LEU A 204 -6.47 5.37 -2.87
CA LEU A 204 -6.12 6.80 -2.88
C LEU A 204 -5.36 7.22 -4.14
N GLY A 205 -4.96 6.27 -4.99
CA GLY A 205 -4.20 6.52 -6.21
C GLY A 205 -2.81 5.87 -6.19
N SER A 206 -1.92 6.41 -7.03
CA SER A 206 -0.58 5.85 -7.26
C SER A 206 0.50 6.71 -6.62
N SER A 207 1.45 6.08 -5.93
CA SER A 207 2.62 6.73 -5.32
C SER A 207 3.94 6.06 -5.73
N LEU A 208 4.95 6.86 -6.06
CA LEU A 208 6.28 6.36 -6.42
C LEU A 208 7.06 6.05 -5.14
N LEU A 209 7.42 4.77 -4.95
CA LEU A 209 8.20 4.31 -3.80
C LEU A 209 9.70 4.31 -4.07
N MET A 210 10.09 3.88 -5.27
CA MET A 210 11.48 3.79 -5.69
C MET A 210 11.61 4.17 -7.16
N ASN A 211 12.68 4.88 -7.50
CA ASN A 211 13.10 5.14 -8.87
C ASN A 211 14.60 4.87 -9.05
N GLN A 212 15.08 4.93 -10.29
CA GLN A 212 16.49 4.69 -10.59
C GLN A 212 17.47 5.54 -9.77
N GLY A 213 17.12 6.79 -9.47
CA GLY A 213 17.99 7.73 -8.75
C GLY A 213 18.04 7.48 -7.24
N ASN A 214 16.95 7.02 -6.63
CA ASN A 214 16.88 6.77 -5.18
C ASN A 214 17.01 5.28 -4.79
N ALA A 215 16.99 4.37 -5.76
CA ALA A 215 17.16 2.93 -5.54
C ALA A 215 18.48 2.58 -4.84
N GLY A 216 19.50 3.44 -4.93
CA GLY A 216 20.71 3.34 -4.12
C GLY A 216 21.53 2.06 -4.36
N TRP A 217 21.48 1.54 -5.59
CA TRP A 217 22.12 0.30 -6.03
C TRP A 217 23.54 0.11 -5.48
N GLN A 218 23.76 -1.01 -4.78
CA GLN A 218 25.07 -1.43 -4.29
C GLN A 218 25.50 -2.73 -4.94
N PRO A 219 26.71 -2.81 -5.51
CA PRO A 219 27.24 -4.04 -6.06
C PRO A 219 27.85 -4.92 -4.97
N VAL A 220 27.67 -6.22 -5.09
CA VAL A 220 28.37 -7.25 -4.31
C VAL A 220 28.99 -8.25 -5.28
N TYR A 221 30.26 -8.56 -5.07
CA TYR A 221 31.10 -9.36 -5.97
C TYR A 221 31.45 -10.69 -5.31
N GLU A 222 30.97 -11.79 -5.88
CA GLU A 222 31.45 -13.11 -5.48
C GLU A 222 32.94 -13.24 -5.78
N GLY A 223 33.70 -13.76 -4.82
CA GLY A 223 35.16 -13.91 -4.91
C GLY A 223 35.96 -12.61 -4.77
N GLY A 224 35.30 -11.48 -4.49
CA GLY A 224 35.93 -10.17 -4.33
C GLY A 224 36.14 -9.44 -5.66
N ILE A 225 36.27 -8.11 -5.61
CA ILE A 225 36.32 -7.25 -6.80
C ILE A 225 37.54 -7.51 -7.69
N GLU A 226 38.64 -8.03 -7.14
CA GLU A 226 39.89 -8.33 -7.86
C GLU A 226 39.73 -9.42 -8.93
N LEU A 227 38.72 -10.30 -8.80
CA LEU A 227 38.41 -11.31 -9.81
C LEU A 227 37.55 -10.77 -10.96
N TRP A 228 37.17 -9.49 -10.91
CA TRP A 228 36.32 -8.85 -11.91
C TRP A 228 37.11 -7.87 -12.78
N ASN A 229 36.49 -7.36 -13.86
CA ASN A 229 37.10 -6.31 -14.67
C ASN A 229 37.35 -5.04 -13.84
N PRO A 230 38.28 -4.14 -14.23
CA PRO A 230 38.57 -2.89 -13.50
C PRO A 230 37.37 -1.97 -13.26
N THR A 231 36.31 -2.09 -14.07
CA THR A 231 35.05 -1.33 -13.92
C THR A 231 33.84 -2.26 -14.05
N PRO A 232 33.68 -3.22 -13.13
CA PRO A 232 32.68 -4.27 -13.27
C PRO A 232 31.27 -3.75 -13.04
N PHE A 233 31.16 -2.68 -12.25
CA PHE A 233 29.94 -1.96 -11.96
C PHE A 233 30.16 -0.46 -12.18
N SER A 234 29.18 0.21 -12.77
CA SER A 234 29.18 1.68 -12.85
C SER A 234 27.74 2.21 -12.94
N ILE A 235 27.47 3.33 -12.29
CA ILE A 235 26.21 4.08 -12.42
C ILE A 235 26.52 5.37 -13.18
N ALA A 236 25.82 5.63 -14.28
CA ALA A 236 26.00 6.88 -15.03
C ALA A 236 25.62 8.09 -14.14
N SER A 237 26.44 9.14 -14.15
CA SER A 237 26.27 10.34 -13.32
C SER A 237 25.23 11.35 -13.86
N THR A 238 24.62 11.08 -15.01
CA THR A 238 23.66 11.95 -15.70
C THR A 238 22.21 11.42 -15.59
N THR A 239 21.25 12.14 -16.18
CA THR A 239 19.79 11.96 -16.11
C THR A 239 19.23 10.53 -16.22
N SER A 240 19.97 9.58 -16.80
CA SER A 240 19.51 8.17 -16.91
C SER A 240 19.81 7.29 -15.70
N TYR A 241 20.79 7.64 -14.86
CA TYR A 241 21.33 6.81 -13.76
C TYR A 241 21.52 5.34 -14.14
N ALA A 242 21.90 5.08 -15.40
CA ALA A 242 22.00 3.75 -15.95
C ALA A 242 23.04 2.92 -15.18
N VAL A 243 22.59 1.82 -14.60
CA VAL A 243 23.47 0.82 -14.00
C VAL A 243 24.06 -0.03 -15.11
N THR A 244 25.36 -0.27 -15.04
CA THR A 244 26.09 -1.12 -15.98
C THR A 244 26.86 -2.18 -15.22
N MET A 245 26.68 -3.43 -15.63
CA MET A 245 27.27 -4.64 -15.05
C MET A 245 28.09 -5.38 -16.12
N ARG A 246 29.34 -5.72 -15.79
CA ARG A 246 30.32 -6.31 -16.70
C ARG A 246 31.05 -7.45 -15.98
N GLY A 247 31.04 -8.65 -16.55
CA GLY A 247 31.87 -9.76 -16.07
C GLY A 247 33.28 -9.74 -16.67
N PRO A 248 34.26 -10.46 -16.06
CA PRO A 248 35.56 -10.70 -16.67
C PRO A 248 35.43 -11.32 -18.07
N ARG A 249 36.40 -11.03 -18.94
CA ARG A 249 36.42 -11.48 -20.36
C ARG A 249 37.02 -12.87 -20.55
N THR A 250 37.84 -13.28 -19.57
CA THR A 250 38.54 -14.56 -19.53
C THR A 250 38.44 -15.09 -18.11
N THR A 251 37.55 -16.06 -17.90
CA THR A 251 37.44 -16.82 -16.65
C THR A 251 37.19 -18.29 -16.95
N THR A 252 37.69 -19.18 -16.10
CA THR A 252 37.45 -20.63 -16.11
C THR A 252 36.42 -21.07 -15.07
N GLU A 253 36.02 -20.16 -14.19
CA GLU A 253 35.09 -20.40 -13.08
C GLU A 253 33.78 -19.62 -13.27
N THR A 254 32.76 -19.96 -12.47
CA THR A 254 31.51 -19.20 -12.40
C THR A 254 31.53 -18.22 -11.25
N TYR A 255 31.21 -16.95 -11.52
CA TYR A 255 31.08 -15.91 -10.49
C TYR A 255 29.81 -15.08 -10.70
N GLN A 256 29.21 -14.64 -9.59
CA GLN A 256 28.03 -13.79 -9.59
C GLN A 256 28.34 -12.39 -9.06
N MET A 257 27.77 -11.39 -9.74
CA MET A 257 27.69 -10.03 -9.23
C MET A 257 26.23 -9.71 -8.97
N TRP A 258 25.95 -9.17 -7.79
CA TRP A 258 24.63 -8.77 -7.37
C TRP A 258 24.56 -7.26 -7.29
N CYS A 259 23.54 -6.66 -7.88
CA CYS A 259 23.25 -5.23 -7.75
C CYS A 259 21.96 -5.08 -6.94
N ILE A 260 22.10 -4.70 -5.67
CA ILE A 260 21.01 -4.75 -4.69
C ILE A 260 20.54 -3.33 -4.37
N SER A 261 19.23 -3.11 -4.31
CA SER A 261 18.63 -1.82 -3.97
C SER A 261 18.81 -1.49 -2.48
N LYS A 262 18.53 -0.25 -2.08
CA LYS A 262 18.11 0.05 -0.72
C LYS A 262 16.83 -0.73 -0.38
N PRO A 263 16.60 -1.09 0.89
CA PRO A 263 15.36 -1.72 1.27
C PRO A 263 14.19 -0.75 1.11
N PHE A 264 13.03 -1.28 0.74
CA PHE A 264 11.75 -0.60 0.88
C PHE A 264 10.84 -1.41 1.79
N ILE A 265 9.83 -0.75 2.37
CA ILE A 265 8.85 -1.38 3.25
C ILE A 265 7.48 -1.00 2.74
N ILE A 266 6.61 -2.00 2.61
CA ILE A 266 5.18 -1.78 2.34
C ILE A 266 4.44 -1.85 3.67
N THR A 267 3.76 -0.77 4.02
CA THR A 267 2.92 -0.69 5.20
C THR A 267 1.49 -0.41 4.78
N ASP A 268 0.55 -0.87 5.59
CA ASP A 268 -0.82 -0.38 5.52
C ASP A 268 -0.90 1.03 6.13
N THR A 269 -1.69 1.91 5.52
CA THR A 269 -1.98 3.22 6.12
C THR A 269 -3.30 3.14 6.86
N ASN A 270 -3.26 3.31 8.18
CA ASN A 270 -4.45 3.38 9.01
C ASN A 270 -4.95 4.84 9.07
N LEU A 271 -6.17 5.08 8.59
CA LEU A 271 -6.82 6.39 8.63
C LEU A 271 -7.62 6.63 9.91
N GLY A 272 -7.60 5.66 10.83
CA GLY A 272 -8.40 5.64 12.05
C GLY A 272 -9.86 5.30 11.76
N LYS A 273 -10.69 5.51 12.78
CA LYS A 273 -12.14 5.38 12.67
C LYS A 273 -12.71 6.56 11.89
N ASN A 274 -13.82 6.31 11.22
CA ASN A 274 -14.62 7.34 10.57
C ASN A 274 -15.83 7.71 11.43
N PRO A 275 -15.81 8.82 12.19
CA PRO A 275 -16.96 9.22 13.01
C PRO A 275 -18.17 9.67 12.17
N GLY A 276 -18.05 9.77 10.84
CA GLY A 276 -19.06 10.34 9.96
C GLY A 276 -19.14 11.86 10.08
N ILE A 277 -20.06 12.45 9.32
CA ILE A 277 -20.29 13.90 9.32
C ILE A 277 -21.53 14.20 10.17
N GLY A 278 -21.37 14.87 11.30
CA GLY A 278 -22.50 15.34 12.09
C GLY A 278 -23.24 16.45 11.33
N ILE A 279 -24.50 16.20 10.94
CA ILE A 279 -25.32 17.15 10.18
C ILE A 279 -26.46 17.75 11.01
N LYS A 280 -26.74 17.18 12.18
CA LYS A 280 -27.66 17.73 13.19
C LYS A 280 -27.15 17.39 14.59
N SER A 281 -27.21 18.35 15.51
CA SER A 281 -26.99 18.17 16.95
C SER A 281 -28.29 18.37 17.75
N TYR A 282 -28.27 18.01 19.04
CA TYR A 282 -29.42 18.08 19.94
C TYR A 282 -30.05 19.49 20.03
N THR A 283 -29.23 20.54 19.97
CA THR A 283 -29.68 21.93 20.08
C THR A 283 -30.18 22.51 18.76
N ASP A 284 -29.96 21.82 17.65
CA ASP A 284 -30.32 22.33 16.34
C ASP A 284 -31.82 22.17 16.08
N VAL A 285 -32.36 23.11 15.30
CA VAL A 285 -33.73 23.01 14.80
C VAL A 285 -33.93 21.74 13.97
N PRO A 286 -35.16 21.22 13.85
CA PRO A 286 -35.43 20.02 13.07
C PRO A 286 -34.92 20.13 11.63
N LEU A 287 -33.98 19.26 11.25
CA LEU A 287 -33.43 19.21 9.91
C LEU A 287 -34.40 18.49 8.97
N LYS A 288 -34.82 19.14 7.89
CA LYS A 288 -35.80 18.61 6.93
C LYS A 288 -35.17 17.99 5.69
N SER A 289 -33.95 18.37 5.36
CA SER A 289 -33.23 17.79 4.23
C SER A 289 -31.73 18.00 4.37
N TYR A 290 -30.98 17.22 3.61
CA TYR A 290 -29.53 17.33 3.48
C TYR A 290 -29.14 17.14 2.01
N SER A 291 -28.25 17.99 1.49
CA SER A 291 -27.77 17.93 0.12
C SER A 291 -26.32 17.48 0.09
N TYR A 292 -25.99 16.52 -0.77
CA TYR A 292 -24.63 16.02 -0.95
C TYR A 292 -24.28 15.90 -2.44
N ILE A 293 -23.03 16.19 -2.81
CA ILE A 293 -22.55 16.08 -4.20
C ILE A 293 -21.52 14.97 -4.28
N PHE A 294 -21.83 13.92 -5.05
CA PHE A 294 -20.86 12.88 -5.40
C PHE A 294 -20.05 13.36 -6.60
N THR A 295 -18.72 13.39 -6.48
CA THR A 295 -17.84 13.86 -7.57
C THR A 295 -17.37 12.73 -8.49
N THR A 296 -17.51 11.48 -8.05
CA THR A 296 -17.02 10.30 -8.76
C THR A 296 -18.20 9.37 -9.08
N ALA A 297 -18.20 8.79 -10.27
CA ALA A 297 -19.18 7.76 -10.63
C ALA A 297 -18.93 6.49 -9.81
N GLY A 298 -19.99 5.82 -9.37
CA GLY A 298 -19.88 4.70 -8.46
C GLY A 298 -21.22 4.26 -7.88
N THR A 299 -21.19 3.24 -7.03
CA THR A 299 -22.34 2.87 -6.21
C THR A 299 -21.98 3.04 -4.74
N TYR A 300 -22.77 3.83 -4.03
CA TYR A 300 -22.52 4.23 -2.66
C TYR A 300 -23.65 3.75 -1.75
N ASN A 301 -23.27 3.22 -0.59
CA ASN A 301 -24.20 2.92 0.49
C ASN A 301 -24.23 4.14 1.42
N VAL A 302 -25.15 5.05 1.15
CA VAL A 302 -25.38 6.23 1.97
C VAL A 302 -26.07 5.81 3.26
N VAL A 303 -25.56 6.26 4.41
CA VAL A 303 -26.15 5.96 5.72
C VAL A 303 -26.41 7.25 6.48
N PHE A 304 -27.60 7.34 7.06
CA PHE A 304 -27.93 8.31 8.09
C PHE A 304 -28.14 7.56 9.42
N LEU A 305 -27.30 7.87 10.40
CA LEU A 305 -27.43 7.40 11.77
C LEU A 305 -28.17 8.47 12.56
N ALA A 306 -29.42 8.19 12.92
CA ALA A 306 -30.22 9.03 13.80
C ALA A 306 -30.13 8.51 15.23
N ILE A 307 -29.91 9.42 16.17
CA ILE A 307 -29.71 9.12 17.58
C ILE A 307 -30.63 10.01 18.40
N ASN A 308 -31.30 9.41 19.37
CA ASN A 308 -31.89 10.10 20.50
C ASN A 308 -31.08 9.74 21.73
N ALA A 309 -30.79 10.72 22.58
CA ALA A 309 -29.98 10.47 23.77
C ALA A 309 -30.39 11.40 24.92
N ASN A 310 -30.43 10.83 26.12
CA ASN A 310 -30.51 11.61 27.35
C ASN A 310 -29.33 11.23 28.28
N LYS A 311 -29.35 11.75 29.51
CA LYS A 311 -28.28 11.51 30.49
C LYS A 311 -28.08 10.02 30.81
N ASP A 312 -29.14 9.23 30.72
CA ASP A 312 -29.20 7.87 31.26
C ASP A 312 -29.22 6.78 30.17
N SER A 313 -29.62 7.12 28.92
CA SER A 313 -29.70 6.15 27.82
C SER A 313 -29.56 6.79 26.43
N LYS A 314 -29.22 5.95 25.44
CA LYS A 314 -29.10 6.30 24.02
C LYS A 314 -29.88 5.27 23.18
N GLN A 315 -30.62 5.72 22.18
CA GLN A 315 -31.26 4.87 21.17
C GLN A 315 -30.86 5.34 19.78
N GLU A 316 -30.70 4.38 18.85
CA GLU A 316 -30.20 4.64 17.52
C GLU A 316 -31.08 3.99 16.45
N SER A 317 -31.13 4.60 15.28
CA SER A 317 -31.75 4.04 14.07
C SER A 317 -30.83 4.30 12.87
N VAL A 318 -30.65 3.28 12.04
CA VAL A 318 -29.75 3.33 10.88
C VAL A 318 -30.60 3.27 9.62
N HIS A 319 -30.47 4.28 8.76
CA HIS A 319 -31.18 4.36 7.48
C HIS A 319 -30.20 4.34 6.34
N GLN A 320 -30.24 3.27 5.54
CA GLN A 320 -29.34 3.06 4.41
C GLN A 320 -30.07 3.22 3.08
N LEU A 321 -29.42 3.92 2.14
CA LEU A 321 -29.86 4.10 0.77
C LEU A 321 -28.73 3.71 -0.18
N ARG A 322 -29.04 2.95 -1.23
CA ARG A 322 -28.10 2.62 -2.31
C ARG A 322 -28.22 3.67 -3.41
N ILE A 323 -27.19 4.50 -3.59
CA ILE A 323 -27.14 5.55 -4.61
C ILE A 323 -26.17 5.11 -5.73
N VAL A 324 -26.63 5.15 -6.98
CA VAL A 324 -25.84 4.86 -8.17
C VAL A 324 -25.55 6.18 -8.89
N VAL A 325 -24.28 6.57 -8.91
CA VAL A 325 -23.80 7.80 -9.54
C VAL A 325 -23.23 7.47 -10.92
N LYS A 326 -23.82 8.05 -11.95
CA LYS A 326 -23.37 7.95 -13.35
C LYS A 326 -22.41 9.10 -13.70
N PRO A 327 -21.55 8.93 -14.72
CA PRO A 327 -20.64 9.98 -15.20
C PRO A 327 -21.35 11.27 -15.64
#